data_AF-A0A1F4VGZ2-F1
#
_entry.id   AF-A0A1F4VGZ2-F1
#
_cell.length_a   1.000
_cell.length_b   1.000
_cell.length_c   1.000
_cell.angle_alpha   90.00
_cell.angle_beta   90.00
_cell.angle_gamma   90.00
#
_symmetry.space_group_name_H-M   'P 1'
#
loop_
_entity.id
_entity.type
_entity.pdbx_description
1 polymer ?
#
loop_
_entity_poly.entity_id
_entity_poly.type
_entity_poly.pdbx_seq_one_letter_code
_entity_poly.pdbx_strand_id
1 'polypeptide(L)'
;MKLWFVVFVSIVVLILALILFSPLIKVKPNKISDFTDVESCLQKYYFEDNSNSTYKISLISREFSPKENYPKAWECMRQIPKDKSYNLLIQLKDAPSKDVKALLELNGIKLLNYIPKNAWFAEAKGELMLNKVLLSQIRWLGIIRPEDKMQKSLWEGNAGSWGLNGNDVNLVIKLHDNAPSQMFETLVTELGGEVTEHVNTSNSFTIKIPMKNLKMLANENSVRYIDTIAPPAVITN
;
A
#
# COMPACT_ATOMS: atom_id res chain seq x y z
N MET A 1 -23.03 -26.22 56.20
CA MET A 1 -22.99 -24.90 55.53
C MET A 1 -21.59 -24.29 55.37
N LYS A 2 -20.49 -25.00 55.68
CA LYS A 2 -19.10 -24.49 55.52
C LYS A 2 -18.36 -25.01 54.28
N LEU A 3 -18.85 -26.07 53.63
CA LEU A 3 -18.15 -26.71 52.50
C LEU A 3 -18.37 -25.98 51.16
N TRP A 4 -19.53 -25.37 50.96
CA TRP A 4 -19.87 -24.65 49.72
C TRP A 4 -19.14 -23.31 49.56
N PHE A 5 -18.81 -22.64 50.68
CA PHE A 5 -18.12 -21.35 50.66
C PHE A 5 -16.65 -21.49 50.23
N VAL A 6 -16.00 -22.60 50.57
CA VAL A 6 -14.59 -22.86 50.22
C VAL A 6 -14.44 -23.12 48.72
N VAL A 7 -15.37 -23.86 48.11
CA VAL A 7 -15.34 -24.16 46.67
C VAL A 7 -15.57 -22.89 45.84
N PHE A 8 -16.48 -22.01 46.28
CA PHE A 8 -16.79 -20.78 45.54
C PHE A 8 -15.63 -19.77 45.59
N VAL A 9 -14.97 -19.63 46.74
CA VAL A 9 -13.79 -18.75 46.87
C VAL A 9 -12.61 -19.29 46.05
N SER A 10 -12.41 -20.61 45.99
CA SER A 10 -11.34 -21.20 45.15
C SER A 10 -11.58 -21.03 43.65
N ILE A 11 -12.83 -21.09 43.17
CA ILE A 11 -13.14 -20.88 41.74
C ILE A 11 -12.96 -19.40 41.35
N VAL A 12 -13.37 -18.46 42.21
CA VAL A 12 -13.19 -17.02 41.95
C VAL A 12 -11.71 -16.64 41.98
N VAL A 13 -10.91 -17.22 42.87
CA VAL A 13 -9.44 -17.01 42.89
C VAL A 13 -8.77 -17.63 41.66
N LEU A 14 -9.25 -18.77 41.15
CA LEU A 14 -8.74 -19.34 39.90
C LEU A 14 -9.08 -18.46 38.67
N ILE A 15 -10.29 -17.90 38.63
CA ILE A 15 -10.73 -17.03 37.52
C ILE A 15 -10.02 -15.66 37.58
N LEU A 16 -9.79 -15.09 38.77
CA LEU A 16 -8.97 -13.88 38.90
C LEU A 16 -7.49 -14.13 38.58
N ALA A 17 -6.94 -15.30 38.92
CA ALA A 17 -5.58 -15.67 38.56
C ALA A 17 -5.41 -15.85 37.04
N LEU A 18 -6.42 -16.35 36.33
CA LEU A 18 -6.41 -16.47 34.86
C LEU A 18 -6.51 -15.12 34.13
N ILE A 19 -7.13 -14.11 34.74
CA ILE A 19 -7.22 -12.76 34.17
C ILE A 19 -5.94 -11.95 34.47
N LEU A 20 -5.25 -12.21 35.59
CA LEU A 20 -4.00 -11.52 35.95
C LEU A 20 -2.71 -12.20 35.42
N PHE A 21 -2.80 -13.44 34.94
CA PHE A 21 -1.71 -14.17 34.25
C PHE A 21 -2.07 -14.51 32.80
N SER A 22 -2.86 -13.68 32.13
CA SER A 22 -2.78 -13.67 30.67
C SER A 22 -1.41 -13.10 30.29
N PRO A 23 -0.49 -13.88 29.70
CA PRO A 23 0.68 -13.26 29.11
C PRO A 23 0.12 -12.24 28.12
N LEU A 24 0.51 -10.98 28.28
CA LEU A 24 0.42 -9.97 27.24
C LEU A 24 0.64 -10.70 25.92
N ILE A 25 -0.41 -10.81 25.12
CA ILE A 25 -0.28 -11.26 23.75
C ILE A 25 0.65 -10.21 23.16
N LYS A 26 1.94 -10.51 23.16
CA LYS A 26 2.92 -9.86 22.32
C LYS A 26 2.43 -10.21 20.93
N VAL A 27 1.54 -9.37 20.41
CA VAL A 27 1.36 -9.22 18.97
C VAL A 27 2.77 -8.91 18.52
N LYS A 28 3.48 -9.94 18.04
CA LYS A 28 4.72 -9.73 17.32
C LYS A 28 4.35 -8.73 16.24
N PRO A 29 5.11 -7.65 16.03
CA PRO A 29 4.89 -6.79 14.88
C PRO A 29 4.82 -7.73 13.69
N ASN A 30 3.65 -7.74 13.04
CA ASN A 30 3.40 -8.57 11.89
C ASN A 30 4.55 -8.22 10.94
N LYS A 31 5.38 -9.21 10.58
CA LYS A 31 6.56 -8.96 9.76
C LYS A 31 6.10 -8.21 8.52
N ILE A 32 6.46 -6.93 8.46
CA ILE A 32 6.35 -6.09 7.28
C ILE A 32 7.20 -6.81 6.20
N SER A 33 6.60 -7.05 5.03
CA SER A 33 7.09 -7.78 3.85
C SER A 33 7.03 -9.32 3.88
N ASP A 34 5.94 -9.90 3.38
CA ASP A 34 5.86 -11.32 3.00
C ASP A 34 5.54 -11.49 1.50
N PHE A 35 5.74 -10.44 0.69
CA PHE A 35 5.61 -10.48 -0.79
C PHE A 35 6.97 -10.47 -1.51
N THR A 36 8.05 -10.82 -0.79
CA THR A 36 9.40 -10.81 -1.34
C THR A 36 9.51 -11.62 -2.63
N ASP A 37 8.71 -12.66 -2.81
CA ASP A 37 8.78 -13.53 -3.98
C ASP A 37 8.11 -12.92 -5.22
N VAL A 38 6.90 -12.35 -5.07
CA VAL A 38 6.19 -11.66 -6.17
C VAL A 38 6.95 -10.42 -6.59
N GLU A 39 7.40 -9.61 -5.63
CA GLU A 39 8.14 -8.38 -5.87
C GLU A 39 9.48 -8.67 -6.56
N SER A 40 10.27 -9.60 -6.03
CA SER A 40 11.55 -10.02 -6.63
C SER A 40 11.34 -10.59 -8.04
N CYS A 41 10.26 -11.37 -8.24
CA CYS A 41 9.93 -11.92 -9.55
C CYS A 41 9.58 -10.82 -10.56
N LEU A 42 8.71 -9.87 -10.21
CA LEU A 42 8.34 -8.75 -11.08
C LEU A 42 9.52 -7.82 -11.34
N GLN A 43 10.40 -7.63 -10.37
CA GLN A 43 11.58 -6.77 -10.49
C GLN A 43 12.52 -7.24 -11.60
N LYS A 44 12.61 -8.55 -11.85
CA LYS A 44 13.36 -9.15 -12.98
C LYS A 44 12.91 -8.62 -14.35
N TYR A 45 11.63 -8.24 -14.48
CA TYR A 45 11.03 -7.79 -15.73
C TYR A 45 10.78 -6.28 -15.80
N TYR A 46 11.30 -5.54 -14.82
CA TYR A 46 10.93 -4.14 -14.61
C TYR A 46 11.73 -3.16 -15.48
N PHE A 47 12.98 -3.48 -15.81
CA PHE A 47 13.94 -2.53 -16.37
C PHE A 47 14.38 -2.84 -17.79
N GLU A 48 13.42 -3.04 -18.67
CA GLU A 48 13.67 -2.84 -20.07
C GLU A 48 12.96 -1.56 -20.50
N ASP A 49 13.67 -0.43 -20.41
CA ASP A 49 13.16 0.85 -20.91
C ASP A 49 13.22 0.85 -22.44
N ASN A 50 12.15 1.37 -23.05
CA ASN A 50 12.07 1.63 -24.47
C ASN A 50 11.69 3.09 -24.66
N SER A 51 12.70 3.96 -24.64
CA SER A 51 12.56 5.42 -24.73
C SER A 51 11.80 5.90 -25.99
N ASN A 52 11.70 5.06 -27.02
CA ASN A 52 10.97 5.35 -28.26
C ASN A 52 9.52 4.85 -28.26
N SER A 53 9.01 4.37 -27.12
CA SER A 53 7.67 3.82 -27.01
C SER A 53 6.61 4.87 -26.68
N THR A 54 5.43 4.75 -27.31
CA THR A 54 4.25 5.54 -26.96
C THR A 54 3.60 5.12 -25.63
N TYR A 55 4.06 4.03 -25.04
CA TYR A 55 3.53 3.41 -23.82
C TYR A 55 4.16 3.96 -22.54
N LYS A 56 4.25 5.29 -22.45
CA LYS A 56 4.83 5.99 -21.30
C LYS A 56 3.94 5.92 -20.06
N ILE A 57 4.52 5.65 -18.91
CA ILE A 57 3.87 5.71 -17.59
C ILE A 57 4.48 6.89 -16.82
N SER A 58 3.62 7.78 -16.33
CA SER A 58 4.02 8.97 -15.58
C SER A 58 3.52 8.85 -14.14
N LEU A 59 4.47 8.74 -13.20
CA LEU A 59 4.25 8.77 -11.75
C LEU A 59 4.77 10.09 -11.21
N ILE A 60 4.51 10.39 -9.93
CA ILE A 60 4.99 11.65 -9.34
C ILE A 60 6.53 11.72 -9.27
N SER A 61 7.19 10.60 -9.05
CA SER A 61 8.65 10.57 -8.87
C SER A 61 9.42 10.51 -10.19
N ARG A 62 8.82 9.94 -11.23
CA ARG A 62 9.48 9.64 -12.51
C ARG A 62 8.50 9.32 -13.62
N GLU A 63 9.05 9.29 -14.83
CA GLU A 63 8.38 8.77 -16.01
C GLU A 63 9.26 7.71 -16.68
N PHE A 64 8.64 6.69 -17.27
CA PHE A 64 9.36 5.59 -17.93
C PHE A 64 8.47 4.88 -18.98
N SER A 65 9.10 4.14 -19.89
CA SER A 65 8.40 3.44 -20.98
C SER A 65 8.73 1.95 -20.95
N PRO A 66 7.99 1.13 -20.17
CA PRO A 66 8.35 -0.27 -20.01
C PRO A 66 8.15 -1.06 -21.30
N LYS A 67 9.05 -2.02 -21.58
CA LYS A 67 8.78 -3.06 -22.58
C LYS A 67 7.67 -3.99 -22.11
N GLU A 68 6.94 -4.57 -23.07
CA GLU A 68 5.94 -5.60 -22.80
C GLU A 68 6.59 -6.79 -22.09
N ASN A 69 5.99 -7.20 -20.97
CA ASN A 69 6.51 -8.30 -20.16
C ASN A 69 5.47 -9.41 -19.94
N TYR A 70 4.30 -9.30 -20.54
CA TYR A 70 3.35 -10.40 -20.66
C TYR A 70 3.86 -11.45 -21.67
N PRO A 71 3.68 -12.78 -21.42
CA PRO A 71 3.06 -13.42 -20.26
C PRO A 71 3.99 -13.64 -19.06
N LYS A 72 5.28 -13.29 -19.14
CA LYS A 72 6.26 -13.63 -18.10
C LYS A 72 5.94 -13.02 -16.73
N ALA A 73 5.51 -11.77 -16.68
CA ALA A 73 5.15 -11.12 -15.43
C ALA A 73 3.86 -11.67 -14.80
N TRP A 74 2.96 -12.24 -15.61
CA TRP A 74 1.76 -12.90 -15.11
C TRP A 74 2.09 -14.11 -14.22
N GLU A 75 3.18 -14.82 -14.55
CA GLU A 75 3.66 -15.96 -13.76
C GLU A 75 4.10 -15.57 -12.34
N CYS A 76 4.62 -14.35 -12.17
CA CYS A 76 4.91 -13.81 -10.85
C CYS A 76 3.64 -13.60 -10.04
N MET A 77 2.59 -13.08 -10.68
CA MET A 77 1.33 -12.76 -10.03
C MET A 77 0.61 -13.98 -9.48
N ARG A 78 0.77 -15.15 -10.11
CA ARG A 78 0.19 -16.42 -9.63
C ARG A 78 0.74 -16.88 -8.28
N GLN A 79 1.83 -16.29 -7.81
CA GLN A 79 2.44 -16.61 -6.52
C GLN A 79 1.79 -15.85 -5.36
N ILE A 80 0.85 -14.93 -5.62
CA ILE A 80 0.10 -14.25 -4.56
C ILE A 80 -0.74 -15.29 -3.79
N PRO A 81 -0.56 -15.41 -2.47
CA PRO A 81 -1.36 -16.33 -1.66
C PRO A 81 -2.85 -16.00 -1.73
N LYS A 82 -3.70 -17.02 -1.66
CA LYS A 82 -5.17 -16.92 -1.80
C LYS A 82 -5.83 -15.87 -0.90
N ASP A 83 -5.35 -15.72 0.32
CA ASP A 83 -5.87 -14.81 1.35
C ASP A 83 -5.24 -13.41 1.30
N LYS A 84 -4.43 -13.12 0.28
CA LYS A 84 -3.66 -11.89 0.16
C LYS A 84 -4.01 -11.12 -1.10
N SER A 85 -3.73 -9.82 -1.05
CA SER A 85 -3.75 -8.96 -2.23
C SER A 85 -2.50 -8.09 -2.27
N TYR A 86 -2.15 -7.66 -3.48
CA TYR A 86 -0.95 -6.87 -3.75
C TYR A 86 -1.29 -5.72 -4.69
N ASN A 87 -0.84 -4.50 -4.36
CA ASN A 87 -1.04 -3.34 -5.22
C ASN A 87 0.13 -3.21 -6.21
N LEU A 88 -0.20 -2.95 -7.47
CA LEU A 88 0.76 -2.94 -8.57
C LEU A 88 0.39 -1.92 -9.64
N LEU A 89 1.30 -1.71 -10.57
CA LEU A 89 1.08 -0.97 -11.80
C LEU A 89 0.75 -1.96 -12.93
N ILE A 90 -0.33 -1.69 -13.65
CA ILE A 90 -0.71 -2.44 -14.85
C ILE A 90 -0.86 -1.47 -16.00
N GLN A 91 -0.37 -1.86 -17.18
CA GLN A 91 -0.64 -1.16 -18.42
C GLN A 91 -1.32 -2.11 -19.40
N LEU A 92 -2.43 -1.65 -19.95
CA LEU A 92 -3.21 -2.38 -20.95
C LEU A 92 -2.85 -1.89 -22.36
N LYS A 93 -3.07 -2.73 -23.35
CA LYS A 93 -2.88 -2.37 -24.77
C LYS A 93 -3.81 -1.23 -25.16
N ASP A 94 -5.08 -1.35 -24.74
CA ASP A 94 -6.15 -0.40 -25.04
C ASP A 94 -6.89 0.04 -23.77
N ALA A 95 -7.69 1.10 -23.90
CA ALA A 95 -8.57 1.53 -22.82
C ALA A 95 -9.63 0.44 -22.57
N PRO A 96 -9.76 -0.09 -21.34
CA PRO A 96 -10.65 -1.21 -21.08
C PRO A 96 -12.11 -0.76 -21.09
N SER A 97 -12.97 -1.52 -21.79
CA SER A 97 -14.43 -1.38 -21.69
C SER A 97 -14.93 -1.77 -20.30
N LYS A 98 -16.19 -1.48 -19.99
CA LYS A 98 -16.82 -1.92 -18.72
C LYS A 98 -16.76 -3.44 -18.55
N ASP A 99 -17.02 -4.19 -19.62
CA ASP A 99 -16.99 -5.65 -19.59
C ASP A 99 -15.57 -6.18 -19.38
N VAL A 100 -14.56 -5.56 -20.00
CA VAL A 100 -13.16 -5.91 -19.77
C VAL A 100 -12.76 -5.64 -18.32
N LYS A 101 -13.19 -4.51 -17.74
CA LYS A 101 -12.94 -4.21 -16.31
C LYS A 101 -13.59 -5.25 -15.39
N ALA A 102 -14.85 -5.61 -15.65
CA ALA A 102 -15.56 -6.63 -14.89
C ALA A 102 -14.88 -8.00 -14.99
N LEU A 103 -14.42 -8.37 -16.20
CA LEU A 103 -13.66 -9.60 -16.41
C LEU A 103 -12.31 -9.58 -15.71
N LEU A 104 -11.57 -8.45 -15.71
CA LEU A 104 -10.34 -8.28 -14.94
C LEU A 104 -10.60 -8.56 -13.46
N GLU A 105 -11.64 -7.94 -12.91
CA GLU A 105 -11.98 -8.09 -11.48
C GLU A 105 -12.40 -9.52 -11.14
N LEU A 106 -13.20 -10.17 -11.98
CA LEU A 106 -13.57 -11.58 -11.84
C LEU A 106 -12.36 -12.54 -11.90
N ASN A 107 -11.29 -12.14 -12.58
CA ASN A 107 -10.04 -12.91 -12.65
C ASN A 107 -9.00 -12.43 -11.61
N GLY A 108 -9.44 -11.64 -10.63
CA GLY A 108 -8.65 -11.22 -9.48
C GLY A 108 -7.83 -9.95 -9.68
N ILE A 109 -8.00 -9.20 -10.79
CA ILE A 109 -7.37 -7.90 -11.02
C ILE A 109 -8.40 -6.79 -10.93
N LYS A 110 -8.36 -6.00 -9.87
CA LYS A 110 -9.20 -4.80 -9.74
C LYS A 110 -8.42 -3.56 -10.16
N LEU A 111 -8.88 -2.87 -11.20
CA LEU A 111 -8.33 -1.56 -11.56
C LEU A 111 -8.82 -0.50 -10.55
N LEU A 112 -7.90 0.26 -9.98
CA LEU A 112 -8.18 1.27 -8.96
C LEU A 112 -8.16 2.67 -9.58
N ASN A 113 -6.97 3.29 -9.66
CA ASN A 113 -6.83 4.66 -10.12
C ASN A 113 -6.11 4.71 -11.47
N TYR A 114 -6.67 5.47 -12.40
CA TYR A 114 -6.10 5.65 -13.74
C TYR A 114 -4.79 6.44 -13.71
N ILE A 115 -3.84 5.99 -14.52
CA ILE A 115 -2.62 6.69 -14.90
C ILE A 115 -2.69 6.87 -16.41
N PRO A 116 -2.33 8.03 -16.97
CA PRO A 116 -2.37 8.26 -18.41
C PRO A 116 -1.74 7.13 -19.24
N LYS A 117 -2.20 6.96 -20.49
CA LYS A 117 -1.73 5.95 -21.46
C LYS A 117 -2.06 4.51 -21.05
N ASN A 118 -3.33 4.27 -20.74
CA ASN A 118 -3.89 2.94 -20.42
C ASN A 118 -3.20 2.24 -19.23
N ALA A 119 -2.56 3.03 -18.35
CA ALA A 119 -1.94 2.54 -17.14
C ALA A 119 -2.86 2.73 -15.93
N TRP A 120 -2.70 1.91 -14.91
CA TRP A 120 -3.54 1.93 -13.73
C TRP A 120 -2.73 1.49 -12.51
N PHE A 121 -3.03 2.09 -11.36
CA PHE A 121 -2.88 1.39 -10.10
C PHE A 121 -3.94 0.29 -10.04
N ALA A 122 -3.54 -0.92 -9.67
CA ALA A 122 -4.43 -2.06 -9.57
C ALA A 122 -4.14 -2.89 -8.32
N GLU A 123 -5.15 -3.61 -7.85
CA GLU A 123 -5.03 -4.66 -6.84
C GLU A 123 -5.10 -6.01 -7.56
N ALA A 124 -4.13 -6.88 -7.30
CA ALA A 124 -4.23 -8.29 -7.63
C ALA A 124 -4.50 -9.12 -6.37
N LYS A 125 -5.58 -9.88 -6.38
CA LYS A 125 -5.92 -10.83 -5.32
C LYS A 125 -5.35 -12.21 -5.65
N GLY A 126 -5.05 -13.00 -4.62
CA GLY A 126 -4.75 -14.41 -4.81
C GLY A 126 -5.89 -15.13 -5.55
N GLU A 127 -5.58 -16.30 -6.14
CA GLU A 127 -6.47 -17.06 -7.03
C GLU A 127 -6.70 -16.45 -8.42
N LEU A 128 -5.66 -15.85 -8.98
CA LEU A 128 -5.72 -15.32 -10.35
C LEU A 128 -6.07 -16.42 -11.37
N MET A 129 -7.18 -16.20 -12.08
CA MET A 129 -7.71 -17.15 -13.05
C MET A 129 -7.11 -16.92 -14.44
N LEU A 130 -6.80 -18.02 -15.13
CA LEU A 130 -6.24 -18.00 -16.48
C LEU A 130 -7.36 -17.76 -17.51
N ASN A 131 -7.66 -16.50 -17.80
CA ASN A 131 -8.43 -16.14 -18.99
C ASN A 131 -7.49 -15.61 -20.08
N LYS A 132 -7.08 -16.47 -21.01
CA LYS A 132 -6.11 -16.12 -22.07
C LYS A 132 -6.53 -14.90 -22.90
N VAL A 133 -7.82 -14.69 -23.13
CA VAL A 133 -8.35 -13.55 -23.90
C VAL A 133 -8.14 -12.26 -23.11
N LEU A 134 -8.51 -12.27 -21.83
CA LEU A 134 -8.32 -11.15 -20.93
C LEU A 134 -6.83 -10.81 -20.74
N LEU A 135 -6.01 -11.84 -20.56
CA LEU A 135 -4.59 -11.70 -20.38
C LEU A 135 -3.88 -11.14 -21.62
N SER A 136 -4.42 -11.39 -22.83
CA SER A 136 -3.90 -10.79 -24.05
C SER A 136 -3.99 -9.26 -24.09
N GLN A 137 -4.88 -8.66 -23.28
CA GLN A 137 -5.04 -7.21 -23.13
C GLN A 137 -3.96 -6.58 -22.23
N ILE A 138 -3.35 -7.38 -21.36
CA ILE A 138 -2.28 -6.93 -20.47
C ILE A 138 -1.01 -6.80 -21.30
N ARG A 139 -0.44 -5.60 -21.31
CA ARG A 139 0.86 -5.34 -21.93
C ARG A 139 1.98 -5.45 -20.91
N TRP A 140 1.78 -4.84 -19.75
CA TRP A 140 2.82 -4.73 -18.74
C TRP A 140 2.28 -4.77 -17.33
N LEU A 141 3.05 -5.40 -16.44
CA LEU A 141 2.84 -5.47 -15.00
C LEU A 141 4.13 -5.10 -14.28
N GLY A 142 4.04 -4.32 -13.21
CA GLY A 142 5.19 -3.97 -12.40
C GLY A 142 4.84 -3.52 -10.99
N ILE A 143 5.85 -3.52 -10.13
CA ILE A 143 5.75 -3.10 -8.74
C ILE A 143 5.60 -1.57 -8.63
N ILE A 144 4.93 -1.13 -7.57
CA ILE A 144 4.93 0.26 -7.11
C ILE A 144 6.05 0.36 -6.08
N ARG A 145 7.10 1.13 -6.36
CA ARG A 145 8.20 1.26 -5.41
C ARG A 145 7.89 2.29 -4.34
N PRO A 146 8.53 2.21 -3.15
CA PRO A 146 8.37 3.24 -2.13
C PRO A 146 8.66 4.65 -2.67
N GLU A 147 9.71 4.80 -3.49
CA GLU A 147 10.07 6.08 -4.10
C GLU A 147 9.07 6.55 -5.17
N ASP A 148 8.22 5.67 -5.71
CA ASP A 148 7.20 6.03 -6.70
C ASP A 148 6.02 6.79 -6.10
N LYS A 149 5.88 6.78 -4.77
CA LYS A 149 4.74 7.33 -4.03
C LYS A 149 4.92 8.80 -3.65
N MET A 150 6.09 9.39 -3.90
CA MET A 150 6.42 10.76 -3.48
C MET A 150 7.35 11.47 -4.46
N GLN A 151 7.47 12.78 -4.32
CA GLN A 151 8.48 13.53 -5.07
C GLN A 151 9.90 13.12 -4.68
N LYS A 152 10.82 13.24 -5.64
CA LYS A 152 12.25 12.93 -5.44
C LYS A 152 12.87 13.72 -4.28
N SER A 153 12.54 15.00 -4.15
CA SER A 153 13.00 15.86 -3.04
C SER A 153 12.62 15.28 -1.68
N LEU A 154 11.36 14.88 -1.52
CA LEU A 154 10.86 14.29 -0.27
C LEU A 154 11.53 12.94 0.01
N TRP A 155 11.72 12.10 -1.02
CA TRP A 155 12.45 10.84 -0.90
C TRP A 155 13.91 11.01 -0.44
N GLU A 156 14.54 12.10 -0.88
CA GLU A 156 15.89 12.51 -0.48
C GLU A 156 15.93 13.20 0.89
N GLY A 157 14.79 13.29 1.59
CA GLY A 157 14.69 13.86 2.94
C GLY A 157 14.47 15.38 2.95
N ASN A 158 14.18 15.99 1.81
CA ASN A 158 13.90 17.41 1.71
C ASN A 158 12.39 17.66 1.60
N ALA A 159 11.77 18.01 2.73
CA ALA A 159 10.35 18.33 2.83
C ALA A 159 10.03 19.85 2.78
N GLY A 160 11.03 20.69 2.50
CA GLY A 160 10.89 22.14 2.65
C GLY A 160 10.77 22.58 4.12
N SER A 161 10.97 23.88 4.40
CA SER A 161 10.90 24.40 5.77
C SER A 161 9.49 24.34 6.37
N TRP A 162 8.45 24.40 5.54
CA TRP A 162 7.05 24.32 5.97
C TRP A 162 6.62 22.90 6.34
N GLY A 163 7.20 21.87 5.72
CA GLY A 163 6.88 20.47 5.98
C GLY A 163 7.59 19.91 7.21
N LEU A 164 8.67 20.55 7.66
CA LEU A 164 9.49 20.09 8.79
C LEU A 164 9.01 20.68 10.13
N ASN A 165 9.01 19.85 11.16
CA ASN A 165 8.80 20.25 12.54
C ASN A 165 9.84 19.58 13.45
N GLY A 166 11.00 20.23 13.62
CA GLY A 166 12.15 19.62 14.28
C GLY A 166 12.66 18.41 13.52
N ASN A 167 12.61 17.22 14.14
CA ASN A 167 12.99 15.94 13.51
C ASN A 167 11.81 15.22 12.84
N ASP A 168 10.60 15.79 12.93
CA ASP A 168 9.39 15.24 12.37
C ASP A 168 9.05 15.92 11.04
N VAL A 169 8.22 15.27 10.25
CA VAL A 169 7.67 15.77 8.99
C VAL A 169 6.16 15.68 9.00
N ASN A 170 5.51 16.75 8.57
CA ASN A 170 4.07 16.83 8.36
C ASN A 170 3.74 16.45 6.90
N LEU A 171 2.89 15.45 6.74
CA LEU A 171 2.60 14.83 5.45
C LEU A 171 1.10 14.75 5.19
N VAL A 172 0.74 14.82 3.92
CA VAL A 172 -0.57 14.42 3.40
C VAL A 172 -0.41 13.08 2.71
N ILE A 173 -1.14 12.08 3.19
CA ILE A 173 -1.12 10.72 2.67
C ILE A 173 -2.44 10.43 1.98
N LYS A 174 -2.39 9.75 0.83
CA LYS A 174 -3.57 9.11 0.24
C LYS A 174 -3.34 7.62 0.18
N LEU A 175 -4.32 6.87 0.65
CA LEU A 175 -4.32 5.43 0.51
C LEU A 175 -4.90 5.02 -0.84
N HIS A 176 -4.74 3.73 -1.16
CA HIS A 176 -5.51 3.11 -2.22
C HIS A 176 -6.99 2.96 -1.82
N ASP A 177 -7.89 2.96 -2.80
CA ASP A 177 -9.35 2.94 -2.57
C ASP A 177 -9.86 1.67 -1.86
N ASN A 178 -9.05 0.60 -1.83
CA ASN A 178 -9.32 -0.66 -1.14
C ASN A 178 -8.70 -0.76 0.27
N ALA A 179 -7.91 0.23 0.70
CA ALA A 179 -7.17 0.15 1.95
C ALA A 179 -8.04 0.49 3.17
N PRO A 180 -8.02 -0.32 4.25
CA PRO A 180 -8.77 -0.04 5.47
C PRO A 180 -8.11 1.10 6.26
N SER A 181 -8.84 2.19 6.44
CA SER A 181 -8.41 3.41 7.15
C SER A 181 -7.95 3.14 8.59
N GLN A 182 -8.68 2.29 9.34
CA GLN A 182 -8.35 1.99 10.74
C GLN A 182 -6.97 1.35 10.93
N MET A 183 -6.54 0.50 9.98
CA MET A 183 -5.22 -0.13 10.05
C MET A 183 -4.09 0.88 9.83
N PHE A 184 -4.37 1.94 9.06
CA PHE A 184 -3.39 2.99 8.78
C PHE A 184 -3.11 3.87 10.01
N GLU A 185 -4.13 4.18 10.81
CA GLU A 185 -3.93 4.95 12.06
C GLU A 185 -3.02 4.20 13.05
N THR A 186 -3.22 2.88 13.18
CA THR A 186 -2.36 2.01 14.00
C THR A 186 -0.92 2.02 13.49
N LEU A 187 -0.73 1.86 12.18
CA LEU A 187 0.59 1.92 11.54
C LEU A 187 1.30 3.26 11.83
N VAL A 188 0.60 4.39 11.69
CA VAL A 188 1.18 5.72 11.95
C VAL A 188 1.66 5.82 13.40
N THR A 189 0.88 5.31 14.34
CA THR A 189 1.24 5.25 15.76
C THR A 189 2.45 4.35 16.01
N GLU A 190 2.52 3.17 15.38
CA GLU A 190 3.66 2.25 15.46
C GLU A 190 4.95 2.85 14.88
N LEU A 191 4.82 3.71 13.87
CA LEU A 191 5.92 4.52 13.33
C LEU A 191 6.27 5.73 14.19
N GLY A 192 5.69 5.86 15.39
CA GLY A 192 5.96 6.95 16.33
C GLY A 192 5.40 8.30 15.90
N GLY A 193 4.38 8.30 15.05
CA GLY A 193 3.68 9.49 14.60
C GLY A 193 2.29 9.66 15.18
N GLU A 194 1.59 10.64 14.65
CA GLU A 194 0.20 10.96 14.98
C GLU A 194 -0.58 11.31 13.71
N VAL A 195 -1.86 10.96 13.70
CA VAL A 195 -2.82 11.41 12.69
C VAL A 195 -3.47 12.69 13.21
N THR A 196 -3.33 13.78 12.47
CA THR A 196 -3.91 15.08 12.82
C THR A 196 -5.24 15.35 12.12
N GLU A 197 -5.46 14.71 10.97
CA GLU A 197 -6.71 14.82 10.21
C GLU A 197 -6.95 13.55 9.39
N HIS A 198 -8.21 13.18 9.23
CA HIS A 198 -8.63 12.10 8.33
C HIS A 198 -9.89 12.51 7.55
N VAL A 199 -9.78 12.51 6.23
CA VAL A 199 -10.88 12.78 5.30
C VAL A 199 -11.33 11.48 4.64
N ASN A 200 -12.34 10.85 5.25
CA ASN A 200 -12.90 9.54 4.85
C ASN A 200 -13.26 9.46 3.35
N THR A 201 -13.88 10.50 2.79
CA THR A 201 -14.37 10.51 1.39
C THR A 201 -13.25 10.40 0.36
N SER A 202 -12.03 10.80 0.72
CA SER A 202 -10.84 10.74 -0.14
C SER A 202 -9.80 9.72 0.31
N ASN A 203 -10.09 8.96 1.37
CA ASN A 203 -9.13 8.07 2.06
C ASN A 203 -7.77 8.75 2.27
N SER A 204 -7.81 9.97 2.79
CA SER A 204 -6.64 10.85 2.93
C SER A 204 -6.42 11.27 4.37
N PHE A 205 -5.16 11.31 4.77
CA PHE A 205 -4.74 11.59 6.14
C PHE A 205 -3.73 12.73 6.14
N THR A 206 -3.85 13.64 7.10
CA THR A 206 -2.76 14.51 7.49
C THR A 206 -2.10 13.88 8.71
N ILE A 207 -0.78 13.68 8.66
CA ILE A 207 -0.02 13.01 9.70
C ILE A 207 1.25 13.77 10.03
N LYS A 208 1.79 13.51 11.22
CA LYS A 208 3.14 13.89 11.62
C LYS A 208 3.90 12.63 12.00
N ILE A 209 5.08 12.41 11.41
CA ILE A 209 5.93 11.24 11.71
C ILE A 209 7.39 11.65 11.86
N PRO A 210 8.22 10.89 12.58
CA PRO A 210 9.67 11.07 12.53
C PRO A 210 10.21 10.91 11.11
N MET A 211 11.01 11.87 10.63
CA MET A 211 11.54 11.87 9.26
C MET A 211 12.26 10.55 8.90
N LYS A 212 12.98 9.97 9.86
CA LYS A 212 13.67 8.68 9.71
C LYS A 212 12.74 7.51 9.32
N ASN A 213 11.44 7.61 9.61
CA ASN A 213 10.44 6.56 9.36
C ASN A 213 9.66 6.78 8.06
N LEU A 214 9.91 7.88 7.32
CA LEU A 214 9.25 8.20 6.04
C LEU A 214 9.34 7.05 5.03
N LYS A 215 10.51 6.42 4.90
CA LYS A 215 10.71 5.32 3.95
C LYS A 215 9.99 4.04 4.36
N MET A 216 9.83 3.81 5.66
CA MET A 216 9.02 2.69 6.16
C MET A 216 7.54 2.90 5.83
N LEU A 217 7.02 4.11 6.05
CA LEU A 217 5.67 4.48 5.64
C LEU A 217 5.46 4.29 4.13
N ALA A 218 6.41 4.75 3.31
CA ALA A 218 6.36 4.60 1.86
C ALA A 218 6.39 3.14 1.41
N ASN A 219 6.95 2.24 2.21
CA ASN A 219 6.97 0.82 1.90
C ASN A 219 5.59 0.16 2.06
N GLU A 220 4.63 0.82 2.71
CA GLU A 220 3.35 0.18 2.98
C GLU A 220 2.45 0.09 1.75
N ASN A 221 1.93 -1.13 1.52
CA ASN A 221 1.17 -1.47 0.32
C ASN A 221 -0.15 -0.67 0.22
N SER A 222 -0.74 -0.28 1.36
CA SER A 222 -1.94 0.55 1.41
C SER A 222 -1.70 1.99 0.95
N VAL A 223 -0.47 2.49 1.04
CA VAL A 223 -0.12 3.87 0.70
C VAL A 223 0.05 4.02 -0.80
N ARG A 224 -0.71 4.94 -1.39
CA ARG A 224 -0.66 5.28 -2.81
C ARG A 224 0.20 6.52 -3.08
N TYR A 225 0.11 7.50 -2.19
CA TYR A 225 0.68 8.82 -2.41
C TYR A 225 1.07 9.48 -1.09
N ILE A 226 2.22 10.15 -1.09
CA ILE A 226 2.79 10.89 0.03
C ILE A 226 3.24 12.26 -0.49
N ASP A 227 2.79 13.31 0.18
CA ASP A 227 3.19 14.68 -0.08
C ASP A 227 3.47 15.41 1.22
N THR A 228 4.16 16.54 1.13
CA THR A 228 4.27 17.49 2.24
C THR A 228 2.98 18.29 2.38
N ILE A 229 2.72 18.81 3.57
CA ILE A 229 1.68 19.83 3.73
C ILE A 229 1.98 21.04 2.82
N ALA A 230 0.93 21.71 2.36
CA ALA A 230 1.08 22.88 1.50
C ALA A 230 1.86 24.00 2.24
N PRO A 231 2.72 24.75 1.55
CA PRO A 231 3.36 25.92 2.14
C PRO A 231 2.30 26.95 2.54
N PRO A 232 2.54 27.76 3.58
CA PRO A 232 1.67 28.88 3.93
C PRO A 232 1.45 29.81 2.73
N ALA A 233 0.23 30.31 2.56
CA ALA A 233 -0.05 31.29 1.52
C ALA A 233 0.79 32.56 1.74
N VAL A 234 1.56 32.96 0.73
CA VAL A 234 2.28 34.22 0.75
C VAL A 234 1.29 35.32 0.35
N ILE A 235 0.88 36.15 1.30
CA ILE A 235 0.11 37.36 1.00
C ILE A 235 1.10 38.40 0.44
N THR A 236 1.10 38.60 -0.87
CA THR A 236 1.83 39.71 -1.49
C THR A 236 1.00 40.98 -1.37
N ASN A 237 1.47 41.95 -0.59
CA ASN A 237 0.90 43.30 -0.53
C ASN A 237 1.32 44.15 -1.72
#